data_AF-A0A9X9QCD3-F1
#
_entry.id   AF-A0A9X9QCD3-F1
#
_cell.length_a   1.000
_cell.length_b   1.000
_cell.length_c   1.000
_cell.angle_alpha   90.00
_cell.angle_beta   90.00
_cell.angle_gamma   90.00
#
_symmetry.space_group_name_H-M   'P 1'
#
loop_
_entity.id
_entity.type
_entity.pdbx_description
1 polymer ?
#
loop_
_entity_poly.entity_id
_entity_poly.type
_entity_poly.pdbx_seq_one_letter_code
_entity_poly.pdbx_strand_id
1 'polypeptide(L)'
;MQIAAQLGISRGQVSYSLCRGTVPPQKRKRTSLRLKADDVDQIISYVESSPGNRRKTFLELDSGPFRNLGVSERVIQREIQKKEYQQHVARLKPPVSQKTMKTSREWAEAHLNWT
;
A
#
# COMPACT_ATOMS: atom_id res chain seq x y z
N MET A 1 -17.96 45.73 12.41
CA MET A 1 -18.13 44.36 11.86
C MET A 1 -18.52 43.43 13.00
N GLN A 2 -19.82 43.29 13.25
CA GLN A 2 -20.38 42.60 14.43
C GLN A 2 -20.12 41.08 14.39
N ILE A 3 -20.12 40.49 13.18
CA ILE A 3 -19.85 39.07 12.92
C ILE A 3 -18.48 38.62 13.45
N ALA A 4 -17.43 39.42 13.23
CA ALA A 4 -16.07 39.10 13.65
C ALA A 4 -15.95 39.01 15.19
N ALA A 5 -16.61 39.92 15.92
CA ALA A 5 -16.62 39.94 17.37
C ALA A 5 -17.47 38.80 17.96
N GLN A 6 -18.62 38.49 17.33
CA GLN A 6 -19.50 37.39 17.75
C GLN A 6 -18.85 36.01 17.55
N LEU A 7 -18.04 35.84 16.50
CA LEU A 7 -17.41 34.56 16.15
C LEU A 7 -15.95 34.42 16.64
N GLY A 8 -15.36 35.48 17.20
CA GLY A 8 -13.96 35.45 17.67
C GLY A 8 -12.93 35.26 16.55
N ILE A 9 -13.25 35.65 15.32
CA ILE A 9 -12.38 35.52 14.14
C ILE A 9 -11.97 36.90 13.60
N SER A 10 -10.89 36.95 12.82
CA SER A 10 -10.40 38.21 12.26
C SER A 10 -11.35 38.77 11.20
N ARG A 11 -11.40 40.10 11.09
CA ARG A 11 -12.10 40.79 9.99
C ARG A 11 -11.63 40.30 8.61
N GLY A 12 -10.35 39.98 8.49
CA GLY A 12 -9.76 39.43 7.26
C GLY A 12 -10.32 38.06 6.89
N GLN A 13 -10.51 37.16 7.86
CA GLN A 13 -11.16 35.86 7.62
C GLN A 13 -12.62 36.02 7.21
N VAL A 14 -13.35 36.96 7.83
CA VAL A 14 -14.74 37.26 7.43
C VAL A 14 -14.78 37.76 5.98
N SER A 15 -13.92 38.73 5.63
CA SER A 15 -13.85 39.25 4.26
C SER A 15 -13.45 38.16 3.25
N TYR A 16 -12.45 37.35 3.58
CA TYR A 16 -11.99 36.25 2.72
C TYR A 16 -13.10 35.24 2.46
N SER A 17 -13.83 34.82 3.49
CA SER A 17 -14.95 33.88 3.37
C SER A 17 -16.12 34.45 2.55
N LEU A 18 -16.47 35.72 2.75
CA LEU A 18 -17.52 36.39 1.97
C LEU A 18 -17.15 36.53 0.50
N CYS A 19 -15.91 36.93 0.19
CA CYS A 19 -15.42 37.06 -1.18
C CYS A 19 -15.24 35.71 -1.89
N ARG A 20 -14.85 34.66 -1.15
CA ARG A 20 -14.62 33.31 -1.71
C ARG A 20 -15.91 32.51 -1.92
N GLY A 21 -17.01 32.89 -1.29
CA GLY A 21 -18.31 32.23 -1.42
C GLY A 21 -18.35 30.82 -0.82
N THR A 22 -19.22 29.95 -1.35
CA THR A 22 -19.50 28.59 -0.81
C THR A 22 -18.46 27.53 -1.20
N VAL A 23 -17.24 27.94 -1.56
CA VAL A 23 -16.19 26.97 -1.93
C VAL A 23 -15.56 26.43 -0.64
N PRO A 24 -15.53 25.11 -0.42
CA PRO A 24 -14.86 24.54 0.75
C PRO A 24 -13.37 24.91 0.77
N PRO A 25 -12.73 25.02 1.95
CA PRO A 25 -11.29 25.27 2.03
C PRO A 25 -10.51 24.24 1.21
N GLN A 26 -9.55 24.70 0.42
CA GLN A 26 -8.69 23.80 -0.34
C GLN A 26 -7.78 23.05 0.63
N LYS A 27 -7.59 21.74 0.41
CA LYS A 27 -6.61 20.97 1.17
C LYS A 27 -5.21 21.55 0.95
N ARG A 28 -4.43 21.62 2.03
CA ARG A 28 -3.04 22.05 1.97
C ARG A 28 -2.27 21.20 0.98
N LYS A 29 -1.43 21.83 0.14
CA LYS A 29 -0.47 21.12 -0.72
C LYS A 29 0.39 20.22 0.15
N ARG A 30 0.41 18.92 -0.14
CA ARG A 30 1.28 17.97 0.54
C ARG A 30 2.68 18.05 -0.03
N THR A 31 3.67 17.71 0.78
CA THR A 31 5.04 17.48 0.31
C THR A 31 5.03 16.41 -0.78
N SER A 32 5.87 16.59 -1.80
CA SER A 32 6.07 15.60 -2.85
C SER A 32 6.51 14.26 -2.27
N LEU A 33 6.12 13.18 -2.93
CA LEU A 33 6.55 11.83 -2.58
C LEU A 33 8.06 11.72 -2.77
N ARG A 34 8.72 10.99 -1.87
CA ARG A 34 10.17 10.73 -1.96
C ARG A 34 10.52 9.74 -3.08
N LEU A 35 9.61 8.81 -3.39
CA LEU A 35 9.71 7.90 -4.53
C LEU A 35 8.87 8.42 -5.68
N LYS A 36 9.40 8.34 -6.91
CA LYS A 36 8.61 8.57 -8.12
C LYS A 36 7.76 7.34 -8.42
N ALA A 37 6.70 7.53 -9.22
CA ALA A 37 5.84 6.43 -9.63
C ALA A 37 6.64 5.33 -10.37
N ASP A 38 7.54 5.75 -11.25
CA ASP A 38 8.41 4.86 -12.04
C ASP A 38 9.31 4.00 -11.16
N ASP A 39 9.88 4.58 -10.09
CA ASP A 39 10.72 3.84 -9.13
C ASP A 39 9.88 2.75 -8.44
N VAL A 40 8.63 3.07 -8.08
CA VAL A 40 7.72 2.09 -7.44
C VAL A 40 7.38 0.97 -8.43
N ASP A 41 7.12 1.28 -9.70
CA ASP A 41 6.87 0.26 -10.73
C ASP A 41 8.09 -0.64 -10.95
N GLN A 42 9.30 -0.06 -10.92
CA GLN A 42 10.53 -0.85 -11.01
C GLN A 42 10.69 -1.80 -9.82
N ILE A 43 10.35 -1.36 -8.60
CA ILE A 43 10.39 -2.22 -7.41
C ILE A 43 9.39 -3.36 -7.53
N ILE A 44 8.16 -3.08 -7.97
CA ILE A 44 7.12 -4.10 -8.16
C ILE A 44 7.57 -5.12 -9.21
N SER A 45 8.02 -4.65 -10.38
CA SER A 45 8.51 -5.52 -11.45
C SER A 45 9.65 -6.45 -10.97
N TYR A 46 10.57 -5.92 -10.17
CA TYR A 46 11.64 -6.72 -9.56
C TYR A 46 11.10 -7.78 -8.59
N VAL A 47 10.16 -7.41 -7.72
CA VAL A 47 9.53 -8.33 -6.76
C VAL A 47 8.79 -9.46 -7.48
N GLU A 48 8.15 -9.17 -8.62
CA GLU A 48 7.40 -10.15 -9.42
C GLU A 48 8.25 -11.05 -10.29
N SER A 49 9.44 -10.59 -10.70
CA SER A 49 10.33 -11.32 -11.61
C SER A 49 10.76 -12.71 -11.10
N SER A 50 10.69 -12.97 -9.79
CA SER A 50 11.09 -14.26 -9.22
C SER A 50 10.41 -14.55 -7.88
N PRO A 51 10.04 -15.82 -7.60
CA PRO A 51 9.58 -16.24 -6.28
C PRO A 51 10.58 -15.92 -5.16
N GLY A 52 11.88 -15.93 -5.46
CA GLY A 52 12.92 -15.54 -4.51
C GLY A 52 12.86 -14.06 -4.17
N ASN A 53 12.65 -13.20 -5.17
CA ASN A 53 12.51 -11.75 -4.99
C ASN A 53 11.24 -11.40 -4.22
N ARG A 54 10.14 -12.11 -4.49
CA ARG A 54 8.89 -11.96 -3.74
C ARG A 54 9.03 -12.21 -2.24
N ARG A 55 9.95 -13.09 -1.85
CA ARG A 55 10.21 -13.45 -0.44
C ARG A 55 11.17 -12.50 0.27
N LYS A 56 11.82 -11.59 -0.46
CA LYS A 56 12.74 -10.62 0.15
C LYS A 56 12.00 -9.67 1.06
N THR A 57 12.62 -9.36 2.20
CA THR A 57 12.08 -8.36 3.12
C THR A 57 12.27 -6.95 2.56
N PHE A 58 11.48 -5.98 3.03
CA PHE A 58 11.66 -4.58 2.62
C PHE A 58 13.04 -4.03 2.99
N LEU A 59 13.64 -4.52 4.09
CA LEU A 59 15.01 -4.21 4.47
C LEU A 59 16.02 -4.71 3.44
N GLU A 60 15.83 -5.93 2.92
CA GLU A 60 16.69 -6.50 1.87
C GLU A 60 16.52 -5.78 0.53
N LEU A 61 15.33 -5.26 0.25
CA LEU A 61 15.06 -4.45 -0.95
C LEU A 61 15.79 -3.09 -0.85
N ASP A 62 15.68 -2.42 0.29
CA ASP A 62 16.34 -1.15 0.60
C ASP A 62 17.88 -1.30 0.62
N SER A 63 18.41 -2.27 1.37
CA SER A 63 19.87 -2.45 1.50
C SER A 63 20.56 -3.05 0.26
N GLY A 64 19.80 -3.67 -0.65
CA GLY A 64 20.32 -4.36 -1.83
C GLY A 64 19.98 -3.64 -3.14
N PRO A 65 19.01 -4.17 -3.92
CA PRO A 65 18.74 -3.74 -5.29
C PRO A 65 18.29 -2.28 -5.41
N PHE A 66 17.73 -1.68 -4.34
CA PHE A 66 17.18 -0.32 -4.36
C PHE A 66 17.91 0.66 -3.42
N ARG A 67 19.14 0.33 -3.00
CA ARG A 67 19.95 1.18 -2.11
C ARG A 67 20.24 2.56 -2.68
N ASN A 68 20.36 2.65 -4.01
CA ASN A 68 20.57 3.90 -4.74
C ASN A 68 19.39 4.87 -4.63
N LEU A 69 18.18 4.40 -4.31
CA LEU A 69 17.01 5.26 -4.12
C LEU A 69 17.06 6.05 -2.81
N GLY A 70 17.91 5.66 -1.84
CA GLY A 70 18.11 6.39 -0.59
C GLY A 70 16.84 6.49 0.27
N VAL A 71 15.95 5.50 0.18
CA VAL A 71 14.66 5.48 0.88
C VAL A 71 14.60 4.31 1.86
N SER A 72 14.16 4.58 3.08
CA SER A 72 14.00 3.53 4.08
C SER A 72 13.00 2.45 3.65
N GLU A 73 13.19 1.22 4.13
CA GLU A 73 12.24 0.10 3.99
C GLU A 73 10.75 0.49 4.18
N ARG A 74 10.44 1.37 5.14
CA ARG A 74 9.06 1.79 5.46
C ARG A 74 8.42 2.61 4.34
N VAL A 75 9.24 3.39 3.63
CA VAL A 75 8.80 4.20 2.49
C VAL A 75 8.49 3.25 1.32
N ILE A 76 9.38 2.28 1.06
CA ILE A 76 9.15 1.23 0.05
C ILE A 76 7.85 0.47 0.34
N GLN A 77 7.69 -0.04 1.56
CA GLN A 77 6.48 -0.75 1.98
C GLN A 77 5.22 0.08 1.75
N ARG A 78 5.22 1.34 2.20
CA ARG A 78 4.06 2.23 2.11
C ARG A 78 3.67 2.51 0.67
N GLU A 79 4.64 2.79 -0.21
CA GLU A 79 4.34 3.12 -1.61
C GLU A 79 3.84 1.89 -2.39
N ILE A 80 4.42 0.71 -2.13
CA ILE A 80 3.95 -0.55 -2.72
C ILE A 80 2.53 -0.89 -2.25
N GLN A 81 2.22 -0.71 -0.96
CA GLN A 81 0.88 -0.93 -0.41
C GLN A 81 -0.19 0.00 -1.01
N LYS A 82 0.17 1.23 -1.40
CA LYS A 82 -0.76 2.13 -2.12
C LYS A 82 -1.14 1.59 -3.50
N LYS A 83 -0.29 0.78 -4.12
CA LYS A 83 -0.57 0.04 -5.36
C LYS A 83 -1.18 -1.34 -5.09
N GLU A 84 -1.74 -1.53 -3.89
CA GLU A 84 -2.44 -2.76 -3.48
C GLU A 84 -1.55 -4.01 -3.40
N TYR A 85 -0.23 -3.87 -3.50
CA TYR A 85 0.69 -4.96 -3.26
C TYR A 85 0.87 -5.19 -1.77
N GLN A 86 0.43 -6.36 -1.31
CA GLN A 86 0.68 -6.84 0.04
C GLN A 86 1.57 -8.08 -0.01
N GLN A 87 2.70 -8.02 0.70
CA GLN A 87 3.45 -9.22 1.01
C GLN A 87 2.72 -9.99 2.12
N HIS A 88 2.28 -11.20 1.80
CA HIS A 88 1.75 -12.14 2.78
C HIS A 88 2.84 -13.11 3.21
N VAL A 89 2.91 -13.40 4.51
CA VAL A 89 3.76 -14.46 5.04
C VAL A 89 3.27 -15.79 4.47
N ALA A 90 4.16 -16.50 3.76
CA ALA A 90 3.89 -17.84 3.28
C ALA A 90 3.75 -18.77 4.49
N ARG A 91 2.54 -19.30 4.70
CA ARG A 91 2.29 -20.28 5.77
C ARG A 91 2.79 -21.65 5.31
N LEU A 92 3.47 -22.36 6.20
CA LEU A 92 3.84 -23.75 5.96
C LEU A 92 2.56 -24.57 5.78
N LYS A 93 2.55 -25.42 4.75
CA LYS A 93 1.53 -26.47 4.68
C LYS A 93 1.79 -27.42 5.86
N PRO A 94 0.75 -27.89 6.56
CA PRO A 94 0.92 -28.97 7.51
C PRO A 94 1.58 -30.18 6.80
N PRO A 95 2.46 -30.93 7.48
CA PRO A 95 3.07 -32.11 6.88
C PRO A 95 1.96 -33.11 6.49
N VAL A 96 1.91 -33.47 5.21
CA VAL A 96 0.91 -34.41 4.67
C VAL A 96 1.63 -35.72 4.35
N SER A 97 1.14 -36.83 4.89
CA SER A 97 1.63 -38.15 4.51
C SER A 97 1.19 -38.51 3.09
N GLN A 98 1.95 -39.35 2.37
CA GLN A 98 1.54 -39.84 1.05
C GLN A 98 0.16 -40.54 1.08
N LYS A 99 -0.13 -41.26 2.17
CA LYS A 99 -1.44 -41.89 2.40
C LYS A 99 -2.56 -40.84 2.44
N THR A 100 -2.36 -39.77 3.19
CA THR A 100 -3.32 -38.66 3.29
C THR A 100 -3.52 -37.96 1.94
N MET A 101 -2.44 -37.74 1.17
CA MET A 101 -2.56 -37.15 -0.17
C MET A 101 -3.39 -38.03 -1.11
N LYS A 102 -3.18 -39.36 -1.07
CA LYS A 102 -3.93 -40.31 -1.90
C LYS A 102 -5.41 -40.31 -1.53
N THR A 103 -5.75 -40.41 -0.23
CA THR A 103 -7.13 -40.38 0.25
C THR A 103 -7.82 -39.05 -0.08
N SER A 104 -7.13 -37.92 0.06
CA SER A 104 -7.70 -36.61 -0.32
C SER A 104 -7.93 -36.50 -1.83
N ARG A 105 -7.06 -37.07 -2.66
CA ARG A 105 -7.25 -37.11 -4.12
C ARG A 105 -8.43 -38.00 -4.50
N GLU A 106 -8.49 -39.23 -3.98
CA GLU A 106 -9.58 -40.18 -4.23
C GLU A 106 -10.93 -39.58 -3.80
N TRP A 107 -10.97 -38.92 -2.63
CA TRP A 107 -12.16 -38.22 -2.17
C TRP A 107 -12.54 -37.08 -3.13
N ALA A 108 -11.59 -36.25 -3.58
CA ALA A 108 -11.89 -35.16 -4.50
C ALA A 108 -12.40 -35.66 -5.86
N GLU A 109 -11.83 -36.75 -6.38
CA GLU A 109 -12.26 -37.38 -7.64
C GLU A 109 -13.66 -38.00 -7.52
N ALA A 110 -13.96 -38.69 -6.42
CA ALA A 110 -15.27 -39.30 -6.17
C ALA A 110 -16.41 -38.28 -6.06
N HIS A 111 -16.11 -37.05 -5.61
CA HIS A 111 -17.09 -36.00 -5.39
C HIS A 111 -17.02 -34.86 -6.42
N LEU A 112 -16.26 -35.04 -7.51
CA LEU A 112 -16.08 -34.01 -8.55
C LEU A 112 -17.41 -33.62 -9.23
N ASN A 113 -18.37 -34.55 -9.27
CA ASN A 113 -19.68 -34.39 -9.92
C ASN A 113 -20.84 -34.33 -8.91
N TRP A 114 -20.56 -34.06 -7.64
CA TRP A 114 -21.62 -33.87 -6.65
C TRP A 114 -22.18 -32.45 -6.80
N THR A 115 -23.16 -32.30 -7.69
CA THR A 115 -24.05 -31.13 -7.77
C THR A 115 -25.21 -31.27 -6.82
#